data_AF-A0A3B8X440-F1
#
_entry.id   AF-A0A3B8X440-F1
#
_cell.length_a   1.000
_cell.length_b   1.000
_cell.length_c   1.000
_cell.angle_alpha   90.00
_cell.angle_beta   90.00
_cell.angle_gamma   90.00
#
_symmetry.space_group_name_H-M   'P 1'
#
loop_
_entity.id
_entity.type
_entity.pdbx_description
1 polymer ?
#
loop_
_entity_poly.entity_id
_entity_poly.type
_entity_poly.pdbx_seq_one_letter_code
_entity_poly.pdbx_strand_id
1 'polypeptide(L)' 'RFGSVLWGDDDFFNARSLQVLITRLRHRFSRDPRIRIVNVRGTGYKLIAE' A
#
# COMPACT_ATOMS: atom_id res chain seq x y z
N ARG A 1 -10.86 6.66 23.11
CA ARG A 1 -10.70 5.31 22.53
C ARG A 1 -11.70 5.18 21.39
N PHE A 2 -11.44 5.85 20.25
CA PHE A 2 -12.31 5.79 19.08
C PHE A 2 -11.76 4.70 18.17
N GLY A 3 -12.37 3.51 18.27
CA GLY A 3 -12.00 2.33 17.49
C GLY A 3 -12.26 2.57 16.02
N SER A 4 -11.18 2.54 15.25
CA SER A 4 -11.14 2.48 13.80
C SER A 4 -11.80 1.18 13.30
N VAL A 5 -13.10 1.22 13.03
CA VAL A 5 -13.87 0.18 12.33
C VAL A 5 -13.91 0.46 10.81
N LEU A 6 -12.96 1.26 10.29
CA LEU A 6 -12.96 1.60 8.87
C LEU A 6 -12.39 0.49 7.97
N TRP A 7 -11.67 -0.48 8.56
CA TRP A 7 -11.12 -1.63 7.85
C TRP A 7 -11.19 -2.82 8.80
N GLY A 8 -12.12 -3.73 8.54
CA GLY A 8 -12.30 -4.95 9.33
C GLY A 8 -11.00 -5.75 9.38
N ASP A 9 -10.61 -6.12 10.60
CA ASP A 9 -9.46 -6.94 10.98
C ASP A 9 -8.15 -6.68 10.20
N ASP A 10 -7.17 -6.08 10.90
CA ASP A 10 -5.74 -6.11 10.56
C ASP A 10 -5.19 -7.55 10.66
N ASP A 11 -5.85 -8.49 10.01
CA ASP A 11 -5.43 -9.88 9.96
C ASP A 11 -4.13 -9.95 9.16
N PHE A 12 -3.14 -10.64 9.71
CA PHE A 12 -1.81 -10.82 9.11
C PHE A 12 -1.87 -11.29 7.64
N PHE A 13 -2.95 -11.99 7.26
CA PHE A 13 -3.24 -12.39 5.89
C PHE A 13 -3.49 -11.21 4.93
N ASN A 14 -4.17 -10.16 5.38
CA ASN A 14 -4.38 -8.93 4.59
C ASN A 14 -3.06 -8.19 4.39
N ALA A 15 -2.17 -8.16 5.38
CA ALA A 15 -0.87 -7.52 5.26
C ALA A 15 0.05 -8.20 4.23
N ARG A 16 0.10 -9.54 4.18
CA ARG A 16 0.89 -10.27 3.17
C ARG A 16 0.31 -10.10 1.76
N SER A 17 -1.01 -10.15 1.64
CA SER A 17 -1.70 -9.94 0.36
C SER A 17 -1.49 -8.52 -0.17
N LEU A 18 -1.49 -7.52 0.73
CA LEU A 18 -1.19 -6.13 0.40
C LEU A 18 0.24 -5.97 -0.13
N GLN A 19 1.24 -6.59 0.50
CA GLN A 19 2.62 -6.51 0.00
C GLN A 19 2.78 -7.08 -1.42
N VAL A 20 2.08 -8.18 -1.74
CA VAL A 20 2.08 -8.76 -3.09
C VAL A 20 1.42 -7.81 -4.08
N LEU A 21 0.26 -7.22 -3.72
CA LEU A 21 -0.43 -6.25 -4.57
C LEU A 21 0.45 -5.03 -4.86
N ILE A 22 1.08 -4.46 -3.84
CA ILE A 22 1.99 -3.32 -3.98
C ILE A 22 3.18 -3.67 -4.88
N THR A 23 3.71 -4.88 -4.78
CA THR A 23 4.81 -5.35 -5.65
C THR A 23 4.36 -5.43 -7.11
N ARG A 24 3.16 -5.98 -7.39
CA ARG A 24 2.57 -6.02 -8.74
C ARG A 24 2.33 -4.63 -9.30
N LEU A 25 1.81 -3.71 -8.49
CA LEU A 25 1.59 -2.31 -8.88
C LEU A 25 2.91 -1.60 -9.24
N ARG A 26 3.96 -1.76 -8.41
CA ARG A 26 5.29 -1.22 -8.72
C ARG A 26 5.84 -1.74 -10.04
N HIS A 27 5.66 -3.03 -10.32
CA HIS A 27 6.10 -3.60 -11.59
C HIS A 27 5.31 -3.02 -12.77
N ARG A 28 3.97 -2.86 -12.63
CA ARG A 28 3.12 -2.27 -13.67
C ARG A 28 3.50 -0.83 -14.01
N PHE A 29 3.86 -0.04 -13.00
CA PHE A 29 4.26 1.37 -13.17
C PHE A 29 5.77 1.56 -13.38
N SER A 30 6.56 0.49 -13.44
CA SER A 30 8.02 0.58 -13.59
C SER A 30 8.50 1.35 -14.83
N ARG A 31 7.66 1.43 -15.87
CA ARG A 31 7.96 2.16 -17.11
C ARG A 31 7.57 3.65 -17.06
N ASP A 32 6.77 4.07 -16.08
CA ASP A 32 6.36 5.46 -15.94
C ASP A 32 7.08 6.09 -14.74
N PRO A 33 8.17 6.85 -14.96
CA PRO A 33 8.96 7.43 -13.87
C PRO A 33 8.19 8.47 -13.06
N ARG A 34 7.05 8.95 -13.56
CA ARG A 34 6.15 9.90 -12.90
C ARG A 34 5.40 9.25 -11.74
N ILE A 35 5.19 7.93 -11.80
CA ILE A 35 4.39 7.20 -10.83
C ILE A 35 5.31 6.48 -9.84
N ARG A 36 5.18 6.82 -8.55
CA ARG A 36 5.98 6.24 -7.48
C ARG A 36 5.12 5.79 -6.31
N ILE A 37 5.40 4.60 -5.79
CA ILE A 37 4.77 4.08 -4.56
C ILE A 37 5.80 4.11 -3.43
N VAL A 38 5.61 5.01 -2.46
CA VAL A 38 6.46 5.18 -1.28
C VAL A 38 5.88 4.49 -0.06
N ASN A 39 6.74 3.95 0.79
CA ASN A 39 6.36 3.34 2.06
C ASN A 39 6.40 4.41 3.17
N VAL A 40 5.27 4.62 3.84
CA VAL A 40 5.12 5.54 4.97
C VAL A 40 5.04 4.70 6.25
N ARG A 41 6.12 4.73 7.02
CA ARG A 41 6.25 3.92 8.23
C ARG A 41 5.12 4.22 9.22
N GLY A 42 4.44 3.16 9.68
CA GLY A 42 3.32 3.28 10.62
C GLY A 42 2.00 3.76 10.00
N THR A 43 1.95 3.96 8.68
CA THR A 43 0.74 4.41 7.96
C THR A 43 0.39 3.52 6.77
N GLY A 44 1.38 3.01 6.03
CA GLY A 44 1.16 2.13 4.87
C GLY A 44 1.88 2.64 3.62
N TYR A 45 1.19 2.67 2.47
CA TYR A 45 1.78 3.06 1.19
C TYR A 45 1.10 4.31 0.62
N LYS A 46 1.87 5.20 0.00
CA LYS A 46 1.36 6.38 -0.72
C LYS A 46 1.78 6.33 -2.18
N LEU A 47 0.83 6.57 -3.08
CA LEU A 47 1.07 6.73 -4.51
C LEU A 47 1.24 8.22 -4.84
N ILE A 48 2.28 8.55 -5.60
CA ILE A 48 2.62 9.90 -6.04
C ILE A 48 2.70 9.86 -7.57
N ALA A 49 2.15 10.89 -8.22
CA ALA A 49 2.20 11.10 -9.66
C ALA A 49 2.60 12.55 -9.94
N GLU A 50 3.76 12.76 -10.57
CA GLU A 50 4.31 14.09 -10.93
C GLU A 50 4.73 14.15 -12.41
#